data_AF-A0A957YS43-F1
#
_entry.id   AF-A0A957YS43-F1
#
_cell.length_a   1.000
_cell.length_b   1.000
_cell.length_c   1.000
_cell.angle_alpha   90.00
_cell.angle_beta   90.00
_cell.angle_gamma   90.00
#
_symmetry.space_group_name_H-M   'P 1'
#
loop_
_entity.id
_entity.type
_entity.pdbx_description
1 polymer ?
#
loop_
_entity_poly.entity_id
_entity_poly.type
_entity_poly.pdbx_seq_one_letter_code
_entity_poly.pdbx_strand_id
1 'polypeptide(L)'
;LTIPETCAQCHTDIYDTYKTSVHGKALTEEGNTDVPTCIDCHGVHNIQDPRTVTFRNSTPFLCAKCHTDESIMSKYGISTNVLNSYVSDFHGTTVKLFEEQFPDQPTNKPVCTDCHGLHDISRVDDPQTGIAMKENLLVKCQRCHPDATANFPSAWMSHYEPSPEHFP
;
A
#
# COMPACT_ATOMS: atom_id res chain seq x y z
N LEU A 1 -11.88 16.41 6.90
CA LEU A 1 -12.45 15.50 7.93
C LEU A 1 -13.85 14.97 7.59
N THR A 2 -14.70 15.76 6.93
CA THR A 2 -16.11 15.41 6.65
C THR A 2 -16.33 14.04 6.00
N ILE A 3 -15.45 13.61 5.08
CA ILE A 3 -15.59 12.32 4.39
C ILE A 3 -15.42 11.13 5.36
N PRO A 4 -14.26 10.95 6.03
CA PRO A 4 -14.11 9.88 7.03
C PRO A 4 -15.19 9.87 8.11
N GLU A 5 -15.60 11.04 8.61
CA GLU A 5 -16.66 11.17 9.62
C GLU A 5 -18.02 10.69 9.11
N THR A 6 -18.34 10.94 7.85
CA THR A 6 -19.59 10.44 7.22
C THR A 6 -19.57 8.92 7.13
N CYS A 7 -18.45 8.33 6.69
CA CYS A 7 -18.28 6.89 6.64
C CYS A 7 -18.34 6.24 8.03
N ALA A 8 -17.80 6.90 9.05
CA ALA A 8 -17.74 6.43 10.43
C ALA A 8 -19.12 6.25 11.10
N GLN A 9 -20.17 6.89 10.57
CA GLN A 9 -21.54 6.73 11.07
C GLN A 9 -22.03 5.28 10.98
N CYS A 10 -21.51 4.51 10.01
CA CYS A 10 -21.83 3.09 9.84
C CYS A 10 -20.58 2.19 9.93
N HIS A 11 -19.37 2.72 9.67
CA HIS A 11 -18.11 1.97 9.61
C HIS A 11 -17.14 2.40 10.71
N THR A 12 -17.61 2.43 11.96
CA THR A 12 -16.85 2.95 13.10
C THR A 12 -15.53 2.21 13.31
N ASP A 13 -15.53 0.87 13.31
CA ASP A 13 -14.30 0.08 13.51
C ASP A 13 -13.24 0.33 12.43
N ILE A 14 -13.69 0.53 11.19
CA ILE A 14 -12.81 0.84 10.06
C ILE A 14 -12.23 2.25 10.22
N TYR A 15 -13.06 3.22 10.59
CA TYR A 15 -12.61 4.58 10.89
C TYR A 15 -11.61 4.61 12.06
N ASP A 16 -11.87 3.84 13.11
CA ASP A 16 -11.00 3.72 14.27
C ASP A 16 -9.68 3.03 13.94
N THR A 17 -9.64 2.17 12.93
CA THR A 17 -8.39 1.64 12.39
C THR A 17 -7.69 2.71 11.54
N TYR A 18 -8.42 3.34 10.62
CA TYR A 18 -7.92 4.38 9.72
C TYR A 18 -7.22 5.51 10.46
N LYS A 19 -7.82 6.06 11.53
CA LYS A 19 -7.23 7.15 12.32
C LYS A 19 -5.87 6.78 12.95
N THR A 20 -5.54 5.49 13.07
CA THR A 20 -4.24 5.06 13.62
C THR A 20 -3.15 4.97 12.55
N SER A 21 -3.52 4.91 11.27
CA SER A 21 -2.60 4.88 10.13
C SER A 21 -1.85 6.19 9.96
N VAL A 22 -0.75 6.18 9.20
CA VAL A 22 0.01 7.37 8.83
C VAL A 22 -0.86 8.37 8.06
N HIS A 23 -1.73 7.91 7.16
CA HIS A 23 -2.65 8.77 6.42
C HIS A 23 -3.72 9.36 7.35
N GLY A 24 -4.33 8.53 8.20
CA GLY A 24 -5.39 8.98 9.11
C GLY A 24 -4.88 9.95 10.18
N LYS A 25 -3.70 9.71 10.76
CA LYS A 25 -3.07 10.64 11.71
C LYS A 25 -2.74 11.97 11.05
N ALA A 26 -2.10 11.96 9.88
CA ALA A 26 -1.81 13.17 9.13
C ALA A 26 -3.09 13.98 8.85
N LEU A 27 -4.19 13.33 8.47
CA LEU A 27 -5.45 14.01 8.23
C LEU A 27 -6.10 14.55 9.52
N THR A 28 -6.16 13.75 10.57
CA THR A 28 -6.98 14.02 11.77
C THR A 28 -6.25 14.82 12.85
N GLU A 29 -4.95 14.64 12.99
CA GLU A 29 -4.13 15.29 14.01
C GLU A 29 -3.38 16.50 13.44
N GLU A 30 -2.88 16.41 12.20
CA GLU A 30 -2.08 17.47 11.57
C GLU A 30 -2.90 18.35 10.61
N GLY A 31 -4.12 17.94 10.26
CA GLY A 31 -4.95 18.64 9.27
C GLY A 31 -4.39 18.60 7.85
N ASN A 32 -3.44 17.70 7.58
CA ASN A 32 -2.81 17.54 6.29
C ASN A 32 -3.78 16.89 5.30
N THR A 33 -4.13 17.59 4.22
CA THR A 33 -5.06 17.09 3.20
C THR A 33 -4.39 16.45 1.98
N ASP A 34 -3.06 16.32 1.99
CA ASP A 34 -2.31 15.63 0.93
C ASP A 34 -2.42 14.09 1.02
N VAL A 35 -3.18 13.57 2.00
CA VAL A 35 -3.36 12.14 2.27
C VAL A 35 -4.76 11.67 1.86
N PRO A 36 -4.91 10.38 1.46
CA PRO A 36 -6.19 9.86 1.01
C PRO A 36 -7.20 9.70 2.14
N THR A 37 -8.47 9.86 1.77
CA THR A 37 -9.67 9.53 2.55
C THR A 37 -10.35 8.28 1.99
N CYS A 38 -11.49 7.90 2.57
CA CYS A 38 -12.25 6.71 2.16
C CYS A 38 -12.59 6.70 0.67
N ILE A 39 -12.93 7.85 0.10
CA ILE A 39 -13.41 7.94 -1.30
C ILE A 39 -12.29 7.90 -2.34
N ASP A 40 -11.04 8.16 -1.94
CA ASP A 40 -9.91 8.17 -2.86
C ASP A 40 -9.55 6.75 -3.33
N CYS A 41 -9.75 5.77 -2.43
CA CYS A 41 -9.62 4.35 -2.73
C CYS A 41 -10.93 3.72 -3.20
N HIS A 42 -12.05 4.01 -2.53
CA HIS A 42 -13.32 3.32 -2.80
C HIS A 42 -14.21 4.03 -3.83
N GLY A 43 -14.05 5.32 -4.07
CA GLY A 43 -14.97 6.11 -4.91
C GLY A 43 -16.18 6.65 -4.13
N VAL A 44 -17.05 7.39 -4.83
CA VAL A 44 -18.18 8.13 -4.22
C VAL A 44 -19.54 7.56 -4.62
N HIS A 45 -19.93 7.66 -5.89
CA HIS A 45 -21.18 7.12 -6.41
C HIS A 45 -21.06 5.72 -7.03
N ASN A 46 -19.85 5.15 -6.92
CA ASN A 46 -19.52 3.82 -7.37
C ASN A 46 -18.57 3.23 -6.33
N ILE A 47 -19.02 3.17 -5.07
CA ILE A 47 -18.22 2.67 -3.95
C ILE A 47 -17.83 1.23 -4.27
N GLN A 48 -16.56 1.02 -4.61
CA GLN A 48 -16.02 -0.27 -5.00
C GLN A 48 -16.00 -1.20 -3.78
N ASP A 49 -16.50 -2.42 -3.95
CA ASP A 49 -16.46 -3.45 -2.92
C ASP A 49 -15.02 -3.99 -2.80
N PRO A 50 -14.34 -3.78 -1.65
CA PRO A 50 -12.95 -4.20 -1.48
C PRO A 50 -12.76 -5.72 -1.42
N ARG A 51 -13.84 -6.50 -1.37
CA ARG A 51 -13.80 -7.97 -1.37
C ARG A 51 -13.72 -8.55 -2.78
N THR A 52 -13.90 -7.72 -3.81
CA THR A 52 -13.87 -8.18 -5.20
C THR A 52 -12.43 -8.39 -5.68
N VAL A 53 -12.27 -9.38 -6.56
CA VAL A 53 -11.00 -9.68 -7.21
C VAL A 53 -10.51 -8.47 -8.03
N THR A 54 -11.41 -7.81 -8.74
CA THR A 54 -11.13 -6.62 -9.55
C THR A 54 -10.55 -5.48 -8.70
N PHE A 55 -11.11 -5.23 -7.50
CA PHE A 55 -10.57 -4.23 -6.58
C PHE A 55 -9.18 -4.60 -6.08
N ARG A 56 -8.98 -5.87 -5.72
CA ARG A 56 -7.66 -6.36 -5.31
C ARG A 56 -6.62 -6.19 -6.43
N ASN A 57 -6.94 -6.60 -7.65
CA ASN A 57 -6.03 -6.50 -8.79
C ASN A 57 -5.69 -5.05 -9.16
N SER A 58 -6.63 -4.11 -8.96
CA SER A 58 -6.42 -2.67 -9.23
C SER A 58 -5.73 -1.90 -8.10
N THR A 59 -5.52 -2.52 -6.93
CA THR A 59 -4.91 -1.88 -5.75
C THR A 59 -3.59 -1.14 -6.06
N PRO A 60 -2.63 -1.68 -6.84
CA PRO A 60 -1.40 -0.94 -7.17
C PRO A 60 -1.65 0.41 -7.84
N PHE A 61 -2.65 0.50 -8.72
CA PHE A 61 -2.99 1.74 -9.42
C PHE A 61 -3.75 2.72 -8.53
N LEU A 62 -4.49 2.24 -7.52
CA LEU A 62 -5.11 3.11 -6.52
C LEU A 62 -4.05 3.84 -5.70
N CYS A 63 -3.02 3.12 -5.23
CA CYS A 63 -1.91 3.70 -4.49
C CYS A 63 -1.09 4.66 -5.36
N ALA A 64 -0.86 4.29 -6.62
CA ALA A 64 -0.07 5.07 -7.56
C ALA A 64 -0.63 6.47 -7.81
N LYS A 65 -1.96 6.67 -7.74
CA LYS A 65 -2.58 8.00 -7.93
C LYS A 65 -1.91 9.11 -7.12
N CYS A 66 -1.47 8.81 -5.90
CA CYS A 66 -0.74 9.73 -5.04
C CYS A 66 0.74 9.40 -4.98
N HIS A 67 1.10 8.11 -4.89
CA HIS A 67 2.49 7.68 -4.71
C HIS A 67 3.37 7.80 -5.95
N THR A 68 2.83 8.16 -7.12
CA THR A 68 3.60 8.56 -8.29
C THR A 68 3.43 10.04 -8.64
N ASP A 69 2.73 10.81 -7.80
CA ASP A 69 2.54 12.25 -7.98
C ASP A 69 3.67 13.02 -7.29
N GLU A 70 4.56 13.59 -8.09
CA GLU A 70 5.70 14.38 -7.60
C GLU A 70 5.27 15.62 -6.81
N SER A 71 4.13 16.22 -7.16
CA SER A 71 3.62 17.41 -6.47
C SER A 71 3.21 17.12 -5.02
N ILE A 72 2.91 15.86 -4.71
CA ILE A 72 2.58 15.38 -3.37
C ILE A 72 3.82 14.77 -2.71
N MET A 73 4.44 13.77 -3.35
CA MET A 73 5.46 12.92 -2.73
C MET A 73 6.77 13.65 -2.42
N SER A 74 7.15 14.66 -3.22
CA SER A 74 8.37 15.44 -2.99
C SER A 74 8.37 16.16 -1.64
N LYS A 75 7.21 16.57 -1.14
CA LYS A 75 7.04 17.20 0.18
C LYS A 75 7.42 16.27 1.34
N TYR A 76 7.33 14.96 1.11
CA TYR A 76 7.55 13.91 2.11
C TYR A 76 8.83 13.11 1.87
N GLY A 77 9.61 13.46 0.83
CA GLY A 77 10.82 12.72 0.46
C GLY A 77 10.56 11.27 0.01
N ILE A 78 9.36 10.99 -0.49
CA ILE A 78 8.98 9.67 -0.99
C ILE A 78 9.26 9.62 -2.49
N SER A 79 9.89 8.53 -2.97
CA SER A 79 10.12 8.35 -4.40
C SER A 79 8.80 8.14 -5.16
N THR A 80 8.67 8.76 -6.33
CA THR A 80 7.54 8.54 -7.24
C THR A 80 7.70 7.31 -8.13
N ASN A 81 8.87 6.65 -8.09
CA ASN A 81 9.17 5.51 -8.94
C ASN A 81 8.66 4.18 -8.37
N VAL A 82 8.01 4.19 -7.20
CA VAL A 82 7.57 3.00 -6.47
C VAL A 82 6.67 2.08 -7.29
N LEU A 83 5.79 2.63 -8.14
CA LEU A 83 4.97 1.79 -9.02
C LEU A 83 5.84 1.10 -10.07
N ASN A 84 6.71 1.83 -10.76
CA ASN A 84 7.55 1.30 -11.83
C ASN A 84 8.47 0.20 -11.33
N SER A 85 9.11 0.43 -10.17
CA SER A 85 10.00 -0.55 -9.57
C SER A 85 9.24 -1.76 -9.00
N TYR A 86 8.02 -1.58 -8.49
CA TYR A 86 7.12 -2.70 -8.13
C TYR A 86 6.72 -3.52 -9.36
N VAL A 87 6.26 -2.90 -10.46
CA VAL A 87 5.84 -3.65 -11.66
C VAL A 87 7.03 -4.27 -12.41
N SER A 88 8.25 -3.82 -12.14
CA SER A 88 9.48 -4.44 -12.65
C SER A 88 9.86 -5.73 -11.92
N ASP A 89 9.28 -5.99 -10.75
CA ASP A 89 9.42 -7.25 -10.02
C ASP A 89 8.42 -8.31 -10.51
N PHE A 90 8.73 -9.59 -10.24
CA PHE A 90 7.87 -10.71 -10.56
C PHE A 90 6.46 -10.59 -9.95
N HIS A 91 6.34 -10.09 -8.71
CA HIS A 91 5.03 -9.87 -8.09
C HIS A 91 4.23 -8.84 -8.88
N GLY A 92 4.79 -7.65 -9.11
CA GLY A 92 4.08 -6.56 -9.75
C GLY A 92 3.80 -6.80 -11.23
N THR A 93 4.74 -7.40 -11.99
CA THR A 93 4.50 -7.81 -13.39
C THR A 93 3.29 -8.75 -13.48
N THR A 94 3.21 -9.76 -12.60
CA THR A 94 2.10 -10.71 -12.62
C THR A 94 0.78 -10.04 -12.24
N VAL A 95 0.76 -9.19 -11.21
CA VAL A 95 -0.45 -8.44 -10.84
C VAL A 95 -0.91 -7.56 -11.99
N LYS A 96 0.01 -6.87 -12.69
CA LYS A 96 -0.32 -6.04 -13.85
C LYS A 96 -0.97 -6.85 -14.96
N LEU A 97 -0.40 -8.02 -15.29
CA LEU A 97 -0.97 -8.91 -16.30
C LEU A 97 -2.38 -9.37 -15.94
N PHE A 98 -2.63 -9.69 -14.67
CA PHE A 98 -3.96 -10.09 -14.20
C PHE A 98 -4.95 -8.93 -14.24
N GLU A 99 -4.53 -7.73 -13.82
CA GLU A 99 -5.37 -6.53 -13.89
C GLU A 99 -5.81 -6.22 -15.33
N GLU A 100 -4.92 -6.35 -16.32
CA GLU A 100 -5.23 -6.03 -17.72
C GLU A 100 -5.97 -7.13 -18.48
N GLN A 101 -5.59 -8.39 -18.28
CA GLN A 101 -6.06 -9.49 -19.13
C GLN A 101 -7.10 -10.37 -18.43
N PHE A 102 -7.06 -10.46 -17.11
CA PHE A 102 -7.91 -11.35 -16.33
C PHE A 102 -8.44 -10.64 -15.06
N PRO A 103 -9.09 -9.45 -15.18
CA PRO A 103 -9.42 -8.60 -14.04
C PRO A 103 -10.30 -9.29 -12.99
N ASP A 104 -11.08 -10.30 -13.40
CA ASP A 104 -11.98 -11.07 -12.55
C ASP A 104 -11.33 -12.35 -11.97
N GLN A 105 -10.08 -12.64 -12.33
CA GLN A 105 -9.34 -13.79 -11.80
C GLN A 105 -8.39 -13.37 -10.67
N PRO A 106 -8.35 -14.11 -9.56
CA PRO A 106 -7.50 -13.77 -8.44
C PRO A 106 -6.04 -14.02 -8.79
N THR A 107 -5.20 -13.01 -8.53
CA THR A 107 -3.75 -13.20 -8.48
C THR A 107 -3.33 -13.76 -7.12
N ASN A 108 -2.37 -14.70 -7.12
CA ASN A 108 -1.72 -15.19 -5.90
C ASN A 108 -0.47 -14.38 -5.53
N LYS A 109 -0.26 -13.24 -6.19
CA LYS A 109 0.86 -12.34 -5.90
C LYS A 109 0.43 -11.25 -4.91
N PRO A 110 1.35 -10.81 -4.04
CA PRO A 110 1.06 -9.73 -3.11
C PRO A 110 0.86 -8.43 -3.89
N VAL A 111 -0.09 -7.62 -3.42
CA VAL A 111 -0.27 -6.21 -3.80
C VAL A 111 0.21 -5.31 -2.66
N CYS A 112 0.18 -3.99 -2.87
CA CYS A 112 0.69 -2.99 -1.91
C CYS A 112 0.19 -3.25 -0.48
N THR A 113 -1.09 -3.59 -0.33
CA THR A 113 -1.74 -3.75 0.97
C THR A 113 -1.35 -5.03 1.71
N ASP A 114 -0.87 -6.07 1.02
CA ASP A 114 -0.40 -7.30 1.66
C ASP A 114 0.90 -7.07 2.44
N CYS A 115 1.69 -6.08 2.02
CA CYS A 115 2.94 -5.67 2.67
C CYS A 115 2.72 -4.48 3.62
N HIS A 116 2.12 -3.39 3.12
CA HIS A 116 2.03 -2.11 3.83
C HIS A 116 0.83 -1.98 4.78
N GLY A 117 -0.19 -2.84 4.65
CA GLY A 117 -1.45 -2.71 5.40
C GLY A 117 -2.58 -2.11 4.57
N LEU A 118 -3.76 -1.99 5.17
CA LEU A 118 -5.00 -1.58 4.48
C LEU A 118 -5.50 -0.23 5.01
N HIS A 119 -6.15 -0.28 6.18
CA HIS A 119 -6.60 0.91 6.92
C HIS A 119 -5.66 1.23 8.08
N ASP A 120 -4.63 0.44 8.31
CA ASP A 120 -3.62 0.54 9.38
C ASP A 120 -2.22 0.83 8.82
N ILE A 121 -2.15 1.39 7.60
CA ILE A 121 -0.89 1.66 6.89
C ILE A 121 0.01 2.51 7.79
N SER A 122 1.18 1.98 8.09
CA SER A 122 2.17 2.63 8.96
C SER A 122 3.30 3.22 8.12
N ARG A 123 4.09 4.11 8.73
CA ARG A 123 5.33 4.55 8.09
C ARG A 123 6.24 3.35 7.85
N VAL A 124 6.97 3.38 6.73
CA VAL A 124 7.89 2.28 6.39
C VAL A 124 8.99 2.09 7.43
N ASP A 125 9.41 3.16 8.10
CA ASP A 125 10.44 3.18 9.14
C ASP A 125 9.88 3.07 10.57
N ASP A 126 8.58 2.79 10.73
CA ASP A 126 8.01 2.53 12.05
C ASP A 126 8.68 1.28 12.68
N PRO A 127 9.18 1.37 13.93
CA PRO A 127 9.96 0.29 14.53
C PRO A 127 9.12 -0.93 14.93
N GLN A 128 7.80 -0.85 14.92
CA GLN A 128 6.89 -1.94 15.33
C GLN A 128 6.16 -2.55 14.15
N THR A 129 5.72 -1.73 13.20
CA THR A 129 4.87 -2.18 12.09
C THR A 129 5.46 -1.86 10.72
N GLY A 130 6.48 -1.01 10.65
CA GLY A 130 7.13 -0.58 9.42
C GLY A 130 7.93 -1.71 8.78
N ILE A 131 7.88 -1.77 7.45
CA ILE A 131 8.49 -2.84 6.65
C ILE A 131 9.96 -2.59 6.27
N ALA A 132 10.55 -1.46 6.70
CA ALA A 132 11.99 -1.24 6.57
C ALA A 132 12.79 -2.16 7.52
N MET A 133 12.18 -2.65 8.60
CA MET A 133 12.76 -3.66 9.47
C MET A 133 12.58 -5.05 8.87
N LYS A 134 13.68 -5.80 8.73
CA LYS A 134 13.69 -7.13 8.11
C LYS A 134 12.79 -8.12 8.84
N GLU A 135 12.69 -8.00 10.16
CA GLU A 135 11.86 -8.85 11.01
C GLU A 135 10.37 -8.65 10.70
N ASN A 136 9.94 -7.39 10.59
CA ASN A 136 8.56 -7.05 10.25
C ASN A 136 8.23 -7.48 8.82
N LEU A 137 9.16 -7.27 7.89
CA LEU A 137 9.01 -7.69 6.49
C LEU A 137 8.94 -9.21 6.35
N LEU A 138 9.78 -9.96 7.08
CA LEU A 138 9.78 -11.42 7.08
C LEU A 138 8.38 -11.98 7.39
N VAL A 139 7.70 -11.43 8.39
CA VAL A 139 6.33 -11.84 8.75
C VAL A 139 5.35 -11.63 7.58
N LYS A 140 5.54 -10.59 6.77
CA LYS A 140 4.73 -10.37 5.55
C LYS A 140 5.08 -11.40 4.47
N CYS A 141 6.38 -11.65 4.22
CA CYS A 141 6.84 -12.65 3.25
C CYS A 141 6.29 -14.05 3.59
N GLN A 142 6.30 -14.43 4.88
CA GLN A 142 5.84 -15.73 5.36
C GLN A 142 4.36 -16.03 5.10
N ARG A 143 3.55 -15.02 4.80
CA ARG A 143 2.14 -15.22 4.37
C ARG A 143 2.06 -16.04 3.08
N CYS A 144 3.02 -15.87 2.18
CA CYS A 144 3.09 -16.59 0.89
C CYS A 144 4.29 -17.54 0.81
N HIS A 145 5.33 -17.32 1.61
CA HIS A 145 6.54 -18.13 1.70
C HIS A 145 6.74 -18.66 3.13
N PRO A 146 5.97 -19.66 3.59
CA PRO A 146 5.95 -20.08 5.00
C PRO A 146 7.31 -20.51 5.55
N ASP A 147 8.18 -21.05 4.69
CA ASP A 147 9.52 -21.52 5.05
C ASP A 147 10.60 -20.44 4.95
N ALA A 148 10.22 -19.17 4.68
CA ALA A 148 11.16 -18.06 4.61
C ALA A 148 11.87 -17.86 5.97
N THR A 149 13.19 -17.73 5.91
CA THR A 149 14.06 -17.52 7.07
C THR A 149 14.54 -16.07 7.12
N ALA A 150 15.24 -15.67 8.19
CA ALA A 150 15.70 -14.28 8.40
C ALA A 150 16.49 -13.66 7.23
N ASN A 151 17.17 -14.48 6.42
CA ASN A 151 17.92 -13.99 5.26
C ASN A 151 17.06 -13.87 3.99
N PHE A 152 15.86 -14.45 3.97
CA PHE A 152 14.97 -14.44 2.80
C PHE A 152 14.61 -13.01 2.33
N PRO A 153 14.25 -12.06 3.22
CA PRO A 153 13.96 -10.68 2.81
C PRO A 153 15.20 -9.90 2.34
N SER A 154 16.40 -10.48 2.46
CA SER A 154 17.62 -9.88 1.92
C SER A 154 17.78 -10.14 0.43
N ALA A 155 17.02 -11.08 -0.14
CA ALA A 155 16.91 -11.26 -1.59
C ALA A 155 15.92 -10.21 -2.13
N TRP A 156 16.48 -9.10 -2.63
CA TRP A 156 15.83 -8.05 -3.43
C TRP A 156 14.49 -7.51 -2.89
N MET A 157 14.57 -6.34 -2.24
CA MET A 157 13.41 -5.59 -1.74
C MET A 157 12.90 -4.59 -2.80
N SER A 158 12.46 -5.06 -3.96
CA SER A 158 12.08 -4.16 -5.07
C SER A 158 10.88 -3.28 -4.75
N HIS A 159 11.16 -2.03 -4.37
CA HIS A 159 10.66 -0.84 -5.06
C HIS A 159 11.38 0.47 -4.64
N TYR A 160 12.63 0.38 -4.16
CA TYR A 160 13.49 1.55 -3.91
C TYR A 160 14.28 1.93 -5.17
N GLU A 161 14.76 3.19 -5.22
CA GLU A 161 15.68 3.63 -6.26
C GLU A 161 17.05 3.00 -6.06
N PRO A 162 17.58 2.24 -7.03
CA PRO A 162 18.94 1.71 -6.94
C PRO A 162 19.94 2.83 -6.76
N SER A 163 20.83 2.71 -5.78
CA SER A 163 21.91 3.67 -5.54
C SER A 163 23.20 2.93 -5.15
N PRO A 164 24.36 3.61 -5.15
CA PRO A 164 25.60 3.04 -4.62
C PRO A 164 25.48 2.56 -3.17
N GLU A 165 24.53 3.08 -2.41
CA GLU A 165 24.21 2.71 -1.02
C GLU A 165 23.06 1.69 -0.93
N HIS A 166 22.25 1.55 -1.98
CA HIS A 166 21.12 0.64 -2.08
C HIS A 166 21.29 -0.27 -3.30
N PHE A 167 22.03 -1.37 -3.11
CA PHE A 167 22.33 -2.34 -4.15
C PHE A 167 21.13 -3.22 -4.48
N PRO A 168 20.92 -3.57 -5.76
CA PRO A 168 19.94 -4.59 -6.14
C PRO A 168 20.22 -5.98 -5.59
#